data_AF-I2NBG1-F1
#
_entry.id   AF-I2NBG1-F1
#
_cell.length_a   1.000
_cell.length_b   1.000
_cell.length_c   1.000
_cell.angle_alpha   90.00
_cell.angle_beta   90.00
_cell.angle_gamma   90.00
#
_symmetry.space_group_name_H-M   'P 1'
#
loop_
_entity.id
_entity.type
_entity.pdbx_description
1 polymer ?
#
loop_
_entity_poly.entity_id
_entity_poly.type
_entity_poly.pdbx_seq_one_letter_code
_entity_poly.pdbx_strand_id
1 'polypeptide(L)'
;MPDPPAVTRLPIEVELLFELMPCNALRTSQYAGPGAHPCAYFRSWGTYHSYDYDADEPPPDPSIVRPSHYTGRMTPLPEPLSGCRKAPILAVGINPNLPGWWPGSRNSLTPDFDSVRQYAHYFRYRGVFKPELPDEAYRAFGGGPGDGPLEGKPLTVPEDAQGRREIPVQEQPQRMYLVYQQLLDALGAELGLGPGTLTVGEDLSYGNMVACASAKWTTRPDPHDPDLPPMTGGRRAGIVGECFRTRRHLLRQMFQSLPAVILVLGQSTANAFTGELASRLTPVPAPETPMAELMATEVRLVYGTLDDGEELDARVLFAPHPTGNPDDYAQARPLLVEQLLHEARGGRLGHDERIGHLTRPRGSCSFCPLLDIGPCAYADVLTPLPGGSPALLADAPAPAAAEKRTQLRLLDGITERAAPVTDVWAHTDDREA
;
A
#
# COMPACT_ATOMS: atom_id res chain seq x y z
N MET A 1 10.79 0.73 25.62
CA MET A 1 10.30 1.08 24.27
C MET A 1 10.94 2.40 23.91
N PRO A 2 11.42 2.63 22.68
CA PRO A 2 11.77 3.99 22.27
C PRO A 2 10.53 4.87 22.44
N ASP A 3 10.73 6.11 22.91
CA ASP A 3 9.64 7.07 23.06
C ASP A 3 8.89 7.22 21.73
N PRO A 4 7.55 7.43 21.75
CA PRO A 4 6.84 7.81 20.55
C PRO A 4 7.51 9.03 19.93
N PRO A 5 7.68 9.08 18.60
CA PRO A 5 8.33 10.21 17.96
C PRO A 5 7.67 11.52 18.42
N ALA A 6 8.48 12.52 18.77
CA ALA A 6 7.99 13.84 19.12
C ALA A 6 7.01 14.30 18.03
N VAL A 7 5.81 14.75 18.42
CA VAL A 7 4.75 15.13 17.48
C VAL A 7 5.31 16.15 16.49
N THR A 8 5.61 15.70 15.27
CA THR A 8 6.19 16.58 14.25
C THR A 8 5.10 17.49 13.71
N ARG A 9 5.50 18.63 13.16
CA ARG A 9 4.58 19.55 12.46
C ARG A 9 4.24 19.09 11.04
N LEU A 10 4.88 18.02 10.54
CA LEU A 10 4.60 17.49 9.23
C LEU A 10 3.21 16.82 9.21
N PRO A 11 2.42 17.03 8.14
CA PRO A 11 1.22 16.24 7.88
C PRO A 11 1.54 14.75 7.85
N ILE A 12 0.58 13.90 8.26
CA ILE A 12 0.79 12.45 8.42
C ILE A 12 1.30 11.83 7.11
N GLU A 13 0.72 12.23 5.97
CA GLU A 13 1.04 11.69 4.65
C GLU A 13 2.47 12.01 4.18
N VAL A 14 3.09 13.07 4.71
CA VAL A 14 4.49 13.45 4.42
C VAL A 14 5.43 12.82 5.44
N GLU A 15 5.12 12.97 6.73
CA GLU A 15 5.89 12.41 7.85
C GLU A 15 6.16 10.92 7.66
N LEU A 16 5.13 10.18 7.23
CA LEU A 16 5.23 8.75 7.04
C LEU A 16 6.27 8.34 5.99
N LEU A 17 6.52 9.12 4.93
CA LEU A 17 7.53 8.73 3.96
C LEU A 17 8.93 8.74 4.56
N PHE A 18 9.23 9.75 5.37
CA PHE A 18 10.51 9.86 6.08
C PHE A 18 10.68 8.76 7.14
N GLU A 19 9.58 8.31 7.76
CA GLU A 19 9.62 7.18 8.70
C GLU A 19 9.75 5.83 7.99
N LEU A 20 9.05 5.67 6.86
CA LEU A 20 8.83 4.38 6.23
C LEU A 20 9.99 3.96 5.33
N MET A 21 10.46 4.86 4.48
CA MET A 21 11.52 4.60 3.50
C MET A 21 12.78 3.97 4.14
N PRO A 22 13.35 4.51 5.25
CA PRO A 22 14.53 3.92 5.87
C PRO A 22 14.21 2.75 6.83
N CYS A 23 12.94 2.44 7.09
CA CYS A 23 12.53 1.58 8.21
C CYS A 23 13.20 0.20 8.17
N ASN A 24 13.20 -0.47 7.01
CA ASN A 24 13.81 -1.79 6.87
C ASN A 24 15.33 -1.74 7.10
N ALA A 25 16.02 -0.77 6.49
CA ALA A 25 17.46 -0.59 6.69
C ALA A 25 17.79 -0.36 8.18
N LEU A 26 17.07 0.53 8.85
CA LEU A 26 17.26 0.82 10.28
C LEU A 26 17.03 -0.41 11.17
N ARG A 27 15.94 -1.16 10.93
CA ARG A 27 15.61 -2.34 11.74
C ARG A 27 16.57 -3.50 11.52
N THR A 28 17.27 -3.52 10.40
CA THR A 28 18.18 -4.61 10.08
C THR A 28 19.66 -4.29 10.30
N SER A 29 20.05 -3.01 10.34
CA SER A 29 21.45 -2.59 10.52
C SER A 29 21.73 -1.85 11.82
N GLN A 30 20.74 -1.21 12.45
CA GLN A 30 20.94 -0.28 13.58
C GLN A 30 20.16 -0.69 14.84
N TYR A 31 19.67 -1.93 14.93
CA TYR A 31 18.93 -2.39 16.09
C TYR A 31 19.85 -2.75 17.27
N ALA A 32 19.70 -2.04 18.39
CA ALA A 32 20.52 -2.19 19.60
C ALA A 32 19.98 -3.22 20.62
N GLY A 33 18.96 -4.01 20.27
CA GLY A 33 18.41 -5.03 21.17
C GLY A 33 19.30 -6.28 21.27
N PRO A 34 19.00 -7.21 22.21
CA PRO A 34 19.85 -8.37 22.51
C PRO A 34 19.91 -9.43 21.40
N GLY A 35 19.22 -9.23 20.28
CA GLY A 35 19.22 -10.12 19.11
C GLY A 35 18.73 -9.37 17.87
N ALA A 36 18.66 -10.06 16.73
CA ALA A 36 18.17 -9.45 15.50
C ALA A 36 16.71 -8.98 15.67
N HIS A 37 16.40 -7.78 15.16
CA HIS A 37 15.02 -7.30 15.13
C HIS A 37 14.13 -8.29 14.34
N PRO A 38 12.85 -8.52 14.72
CA PRO A 38 11.95 -9.40 13.98
C PRO A 38 11.89 -9.13 12.47
N CYS A 39 11.88 -7.85 12.07
CA CYS A 39 11.92 -7.42 10.66
C CYS A 39 13.20 -7.81 9.90
N ALA A 40 14.27 -8.26 10.56
CA ALA A 40 15.42 -8.86 9.88
C ALA A 40 15.05 -10.11 9.07
N TYR A 41 13.89 -10.70 9.33
CA TYR A 41 13.25 -11.67 8.46
C TYR A 41 13.26 -11.25 6.99
N PHE A 42 13.01 -9.99 6.65
CA PHE A 42 12.88 -9.60 5.25
C PHE A 42 14.16 -9.75 4.43
N ARG A 43 15.34 -9.89 5.08
CA ARG A 43 16.59 -10.22 4.40
C ARG A 43 16.66 -11.66 3.89
N SER A 44 15.83 -12.58 4.41
CA SER A 44 15.81 -13.96 3.91
C SER A 44 15.26 -14.06 2.49
N TRP A 45 14.58 -13.02 2.00
CA TRP A 45 14.09 -12.93 0.63
C TRP A 45 15.18 -12.51 -0.38
N GLY A 46 16.41 -12.25 0.08
CA GLY A 46 17.54 -11.91 -0.78
C GLY A 46 17.51 -10.46 -1.29
N THR A 47 18.08 -10.26 -2.47
CA THR A 47 18.26 -8.95 -3.11
C THR A 47 17.72 -8.97 -4.53
N TYR A 48 17.13 -7.87 -4.97
CA TYR A 48 16.39 -7.77 -6.23
C TYR A 48 17.05 -6.73 -7.12
N HIS A 49 16.92 -6.86 -8.44
CA HIS A 49 17.42 -5.84 -9.36
C HIS A 49 16.77 -4.50 -9.04
N SER A 50 17.61 -3.48 -8.93
CA SER A 50 17.21 -2.19 -8.43
C SER A 50 17.59 -1.07 -9.38
N TYR A 51 16.80 0.00 -9.33
CA TYR A 51 16.96 1.17 -10.17
C TYR A 51 16.66 2.45 -9.40
N ASP A 52 17.20 3.54 -9.92
CA ASP A 52 16.89 4.91 -9.52
C ASP A 52 16.60 5.74 -10.79
N TYR A 53 15.89 6.84 -10.66
CA TYR A 53 15.67 7.81 -11.73
C TYR A 53 16.95 8.60 -12.02
N ASP A 54 17.12 9.04 -13.27
CA ASP A 54 18.30 9.81 -13.67
C ASP A 54 18.38 11.22 -13.07
N ALA A 55 17.30 11.73 -12.48
CA ALA A 55 17.22 13.04 -11.86
C ALA A 55 16.85 12.92 -10.38
N ASP A 56 17.58 13.66 -9.53
CA ASP A 56 17.34 13.74 -8.08
C ASP A 56 15.99 14.41 -7.72
N GLU A 57 15.48 15.23 -8.64
CA GLU A 57 14.19 15.90 -8.53
C GLU A 57 13.03 15.01 -9.00
N PRO A 58 11.85 15.10 -8.36
CA PRO A 58 10.69 14.37 -8.79
C PRO A 58 10.35 14.76 -10.25
N PRO A 59 10.05 13.76 -11.10
CA PRO A 59 9.66 14.00 -12.47
C PRO A 59 8.44 14.92 -12.60
N PRO A 60 8.37 15.79 -13.64
CA PRO A 60 7.17 16.57 -13.92
C PRO A 60 6.01 15.72 -14.45
N ASP A 61 6.32 14.58 -15.07
CA ASP A 61 5.31 13.71 -15.69
C ASP A 61 4.75 12.67 -14.69
N PRO A 62 3.44 12.36 -14.76
CA PRO A 62 2.77 11.40 -13.89
C PRO A 62 3.01 9.94 -14.34
N SER A 63 4.27 9.55 -14.55
CA SER A 63 4.66 8.21 -15.00
C SER A 63 5.80 7.64 -14.16
N ILE A 64 5.70 6.35 -13.82
CA ILE A 64 6.76 5.61 -13.14
C ILE A 64 7.81 5.02 -14.09
N VAL A 65 7.53 4.95 -15.39
CA VAL A 65 8.47 4.49 -16.42
C VAL A 65 9.18 5.68 -17.03
N ARG A 66 10.47 5.80 -16.74
CA ARG A 66 11.29 6.98 -17.03
C ARG A 66 12.74 6.58 -17.29
N PRO A 67 13.56 7.48 -17.86
CA PRO A 67 15.01 7.33 -17.88
C PRO A 67 15.52 6.99 -16.47
N SER A 68 16.22 5.87 -16.39
CA SER A 68 16.60 5.21 -15.15
C SER A 68 17.95 4.57 -15.31
N HIS A 69 18.66 4.42 -14.19
CA HIS A 69 19.91 3.72 -14.13
C HIS A 69 19.86 2.57 -13.13
N TYR A 70 20.63 1.54 -13.42
CA TYR A 70 20.73 0.33 -12.62
C TYR A 70 21.64 0.58 -11.40
N THR A 71 21.10 0.39 -10.20
CA THR A 71 21.85 0.55 -8.94
C THR A 71 22.46 -0.75 -8.45
N GLY A 72 22.10 -1.89 -9.04
CA GLY A 72 22.61 -3.21 -8.68
C GLY A 72 21.50 -4.08 -8.12
N ARG A 73 21.78 -4.78 -7.02
CA ARG A 73 20.75 -5.50 -6.29
C ARG A 73 20.62 -4.98 -4.86
N MET A 74 19.41 -4.60 -4.48
CA MET A 74 19.13 -4.13 -3.13
C MET A 74 18.01 -4.92 -2.45
N THR A 75 17.91 -4.76 -1.14
CA THR A 75 16.70 -5.17 -0.42
C THR A 75 15.58 -4.19 -0.78
N PRO A 76 14.36 -4.66 -1.13
CA PRO A 76 13.28 -3.78 -1.53
C PRO A 76 12.90 -2.78 -0.44
N LEU A 77 12.69 -1.53 -0.84
CA LEU A 77 12.16 -0.50 0.03
C LEU A 77 10.77 -0.89 0.54
N PRO A 78 10.41 -0.58 1.80
CA PRO A 78 9.03 -0.71 2.27
C PRO A 78 8.09 0.11 1.39
N GLU A 79 6.86 -0.35 1.20
CA GLU A 79 5.88 0.33 0.35
C GLU A 79 4.88 1.15 1.19
N PRO A 80 4.73 2.46 0.95
CA PRO A 80 3.60 3.23 1.42
C PRO A 80 2.37 2.92 0.57
N LEU A 81 1.26 3.57 0.89
CA LEU A 81 0.06 3.58 0.07
C LEU A 81 0.42 4.05 -1.35
N SER A 82 -0.16 3.38 -2.35
CA SER A 82 -0.02 3.71 -3.76
C SER A 82 -1.26 4.43 -4.27
N GLY A 83 -1.06 5.50 -5.05
CA GLY A 83 -2.11 6.37 -5.55
C GLY A 83 -2.41 7.60 -4.68
N CYS A 84 -3.46 8.32 -5.04
CA CYS A 84 -3.95 9.50 -4.37
C CYS A 84 -4.33 9.18 -2.91
N ARG A 85 -3.81 9.98 -1.97
CA ARG A 85 -4.14 9.86 -0.53
C ARG A 85 -5.59 10.18 -0.23
N LYS A 86 -6.33 10.75 -1.17
CA LYS A 86 -7.77 11.06 -1.06
C LYS A 86 -8.58 10.27 -2.08
N ALA A 87 -8.09 9.10 -2.51
CA ALA A 87 -8.93 8.13 -3.21
C ALA A 87 -10.03 7.64 -2.25
N PRO A 88 -11.32 7.63 -2.65
CA PRO A 88 -12.42 7.21 -1.78
C PRO A 88 -12.46 5.69 -1.58
N ILE A 89 -11.77 4.92 -2.43
CA ILE A 89 -11.63 3.48 -2.26
C ILE A 89 -10.19 3.16 -1.87
N LEU A 90 -10.01 2.35 -0.83
CA LEU A 90 -8.71 1.83 -0.40
C LEU A 90 -8.73 0.31 -0.43
N ALA A 91 -7.88 -0.30 -1.23
CA ALA A 91 -7.62 -1.73 -1.13
C ALA A 91 -6.51 -2.03 -0.12
N VAL A 92 -6.72 -3.04 0.73
CA VAL A 92 -5.78 -3.47 1.76
C VAL A 92 -5.32 -4.90 1.47
N GLY A 93 -4.00 -5.07 1.38
CA GLY A 93 -3.32 -6.36 1.37
C GLY A 93 -2.56 -6.62 2.66
N ILE A 94 -1.98 -7.82 2.78
CA ILE A 94 -1.19 -8.20 3.95
C ILE A 94 0.24 -7.64 3.87
N ASN A 95 0.93 -7.86 2.75
CA ASN A 95 2.26 -7.32 2.44
C ASN A 95 2.44 -7.13 0.92
N PRO A 96 3.38 -6.27 0.49
CA PRO A 96 3.75 -6.16 -0.91
C PRO A 96 4.35 -7.46 -1.47
N ASN A 97 3.91 -7.84 -2.67
CA ASN A 97 4.49 -8.96 -3.41
C ASN A 97 5.88 -8.62 -3.97
N LEU A 98 6.69 -9.66 -4.17
CA LEU A 98 8.02 -9.65 -4.81
C LEU A 98 7.97 -10.38 -6.16
N PRO A 99 7.56 -9.72 -7.27
CA PRO A 99 7.48 -10.37 -8.58
C PRO A 99 8.80 -11.04 -9.00
N GLY A 100 9.95 -10.42 -8.70
CA GLY A 100 11.28 -10.98 -9.01
C GLY A 100 11.64 -12.29 -8.32
N TRP A 101 10.81 -12.82 -7.40
CA TRP A 101 11.01 -14.15 -6.81
C TRP A 101 10.80 -15.24 -7.87
N TRP A 102 9.78 -15.09 -8.71
CA TRP A 102 9.35 -16.12 -9.64
C TRP A 102 10.23 -16.15 -10.90
N PRO A 103 10.58 -17.33 -11.44
CA PRO A 103 11.45 -17.45 -12.61
C PRO A 103 10.99 -16.66 -13.84
N GLY A 104 9.67 -16.55 -14.05
CA GLY A 104 9.08 -15.85 -15.20
C GLY A 104 9.09 -14.32 -15.10
N SER A 105 9.54 -13.75 -13.97
CA SER A 105 9.51 -12.30 -13.72
C SER A 105 10.77 -11.81 -13.03
N ARG A 106 11.91 -12.51 -13.19
CA ARG A 106 13.19 -12.12 -12.58
C ARG A 106 13.75 -10.78 -13.10
N ASN A 107 13.32 -10.37 -14.28
CA ASN A 107 13.58 -9.06 -14.88
C ASN A 107 12.84 -7.90 -14.17
N SER A 108 12.00 -8.17 -13.16
CA SER A 108 11.32 -7.12 -12.40
C SER A 108 12.30 -6.21 -11.66
N LEU A 109 12.02 -4.91 -11.68
CA LEU A 109 12.84 -3.90 -11.03
C LEU A 109 12.19 -3.39 -9.74
N THR A 110 13.02 -3.11 -8.75
CA THR A 110 12.60 -2.54 -7.46
C THR A 110 13.22 -1.16 -7.29
N PRO A 111 12.48 -0.16 -6.78
CA PRO A 111 13.04 1.16 -6.57
C PRO A 111 14.10 1.11 -5.46
N ASP A 112 15.18 1.85 -5.67
CA ASP A 112 16.27 2.09 -4.73
C ASP A 112 16.63 3.58 -4.76
N PHE A 113 15.63 4.40 -4.45
CA PHE A 113 15.74 5.85 -4.49
C PHE A 113 16.56 6.36 -3.31
N ASP A 114 17.48 7.29 -3.57
CA ASP A 114 18.14 8.06 -2.52
C ASP A 114 17.28 9.26 -2.05
N SER A 115 16.32 9.70 -2.88
CA SER A 115 15.45 10.83 -2.60
C SER A 115 14.06 10.41 -2.12
N VAL A 116 13.61 10.96 -0.99
CA VAL A 116 12.22 10.81 -0.53
C VAL A 116 11.20 11.32 -1.55
N ARG A 117 11.61 12.26 -2.42
CA ARG A 117 10.73 12.85 -3.45
C ARG A 117 10.52 11.89 -4.62
N GLN A 118 11.56 11.19 -5.06
CA GLN A 118 11.44 10.13 -6.06
C GLN A 118 10.59 8.97 -5.52
N TYR A 119 10.84 8.57 -4.26
CA TYR A 119 10.02 7.59 -3.54
C TYR A 119 8.55 8.03 -3.48
N ALA A 120 8.28 9.28 -3.10
CA ALA A 120 6.94 9.84 -3.08
C ALA A 120 6.26 9.83 -4.45
N HIS A 121 6.98 10.28 -5.49
CA HIS A 121 6.51 10.35 -6.87
C HIS A 121 6.14 8.96 -7.39
N TYR A 122 7.03 7.99 -7.23
CA TYR A 122 6.80 6.60 -7.64
C TYR A 122 5.51 6.07 -7.02
N PHE A 123 5.33 6.17 -5.70
CA PHE A 123 4.12 5.67 -5.04
C PHE A 123 2.88 6.55 -5.26
N ARG A 124 3.01 7.81 -5.68
CA ARG A 124 1.88 8.64 -6.11
C ARG A 124 1.29 8.16 -7.43
N TYR A 125 2.15 7.79 -8.38
CA TYR A 125 1.75 7.48 -9.76
C TYR A 125 1.80 5.98 -10.10
N ARG A 126 2.17 5.12 -9.14
CA ARG A 126 2.06 3.67 -9.32
C ARG A 126 0.60 3.23 -9.39
N GLY A 127 0.11 3.08 -10.61
CA GLY A 127 -1.21 2.53 -10.93
C GLY A 127 -1.19 1.00 -10.95
N VAL A 128 -1.38 0.42 -12.14
CA VAL A 128 -1.55 -1.03 -12.33
C VAL A 128 -0.28 -1.81 -12.73
N PHE A 129 0.85 -1.10 -12.84
CA PHE A 129 2.10 -1.65 -13.32
C PHE A 129 3.20 -1.54 -12.25
N LYS A 130 4.20 -2.41 -12.36
CA LYS A 130 5.52 -2.24 -11.74
C LYS A 130 6.58 -2.15 -12.85
N PRO A 131 7.75 -1.54 -12.60
CA PRO A 131 8.80 -1.45 -13.61
C PRO A 131 9.50 -2.81 -13.81
N GLU A 132 9.88 -3.11 -15.04
CA GLU A 132 10.76 -4.24 -15.38
C GLU A 132 11.76 -3.88 -16.50
N LEU A 133 12.82 -4.66 -16.59
CA LEU A 133 13.69 -4.68 -17.76
C LEU A 133 13.00 -5.44 -18.90
N PRO A 134 13.02 -4.92 -20.15
CA PRO A 134 12.68 -5.72 -21.31
C PRO A 134 13.51 -7.00 -21.38
N ASP A 135 12.90 -8.12 -21.78
CA ASP A 135 13.52 -9.44 -21.81
C ASP A 135 14.84 -9.49 -22.59
N GLU A 136 14.91 -8.79 -23.73
CA GLU A 136 16.11 -8.71 -24.55
C GLU A 136 17.26 -8.05 -23.79
N ALA A 137 17.00 -6.90 -23.15
CA ALA A 137 17.99 -6.19 -22.35
C ALA A 137 18.42 -6.99 -21.13
N TYR A 138 17.47 -7.59 -20.40
CA TYR A 138 17.75 -8.44 -19.25
C TYR A 138 18.72 -9.59 -19.60
N ARG A 139 18.46 -10.30 -20.72
CA ARG A 139 19.36 -11.37 -21.20
C ARG A 139 20.70 -10.84 -21.69
N ALA A 140 20.70 -9.70 -22.39
CA ALA A 140 21.93 -9.08 -22.87
C ALA A 140 22.86 -8.68 -21.72
N PHE A 141 22.31 -8.27 -20.58
CA PHE A 141 23.07 -7.96 -19.36
C PHE A 141 23.42 -9.18 -18.50
N GLY A 142 23.18 -10.40 -19.00
CA GLY A 142 23.55 -11.66 -18.34
C GLY A 142 22.47 -12.26 -17.44
N GLY A 143 21.24 -11.74 -17.46
CA GLY A 143 20.11 -12.28 -16.73
C GLY A 143 19.64 -13.64 -17.26
N GLY A 144 19.08 -14.48 -16.39
CA GLY A 144 18.63 -15.82 -16.78
C GLY A 144 18.12 -16.71 -15.63
N PRO A 145 17.99 -18.03 -15.86
CA PRO A 145 17.46 -18.99 -14.88
C PRO A 145 18.26 -19.10 -13.58
N GLY A 146 19.53 -18.69 -13.59
CA GLY A 146 20.40 -18.64 -12.40
C GLY A 146 20.35 -17.29 -11.65
N ASP A 147 19.55 -16.32 -12.07
CA ASP A 147 19.56 -14.96 -11.53
C ASP A 147 18.66 -14.74 -10.30
N GLY A 148 18.65 -15.71 -9.38
CA GLY A 148 17.71 -15.75 -8.26
C GLY A 148 18.00 -14.67 -7.22
N PRO A 149 17.01 -14.23 -6.44
CA PRO A 149 17.22 -13.20 -5.42
C PRO A 149 18.24 -13.59 -4.34
N LEU A 150 18.47 -14.90 -4.15
CA LEU A 150 19.46 -15.44 -3.20
C LEU A 150 20.89 -15.50 -3.76
N GLU A 151 21.10 -15.34 -5.07
CA GLU A 151 22.42 -15.42 -5.71
C GLU A 151 23.23 -14.14 -5.53
N GLY A 152 22.56 -12.99 -5.42
CA GLY A 152 23.19 -11.70 -5.13
C GLY A 152 24.04 -11.10 -6.27
N LYS A 153 24.14 -11.77 -7.43
CA LYS A 153 24.95 -11.28 -8.56
C LYS A 153 24.23 -10.16 -9.31
N PRO A 154 24.86 -8.97 -9.49
CA PRO A 154 24.28 -7.91 -10.30
C PRO A 154 24.35 -8.24 -11.79
N LEU A 155 23.51 -7.57 -12.58
CA LEU A 155 23.57 -7.57 -14.04
C LEU A 155 24.82 -6.83 -14.53
N THR A 156 25.34 -7.24 -15.68
CA THR A 156 26.50 -6.61 -16.35
C THR A 156 26.01 -5.50 -17.27
N VAL A 157 25.47 -4.42 -16.69
CA VAL A 157 25.04 -3.24 -17.44
C VAL A 157 26.25 -2.35 -17.72
N PRO A 158 26.54 -2.01 -18.99
CA PRO A 158 27.64 -1.11 -19.34
C PRO A 158 27.45 0.29 -18.75
N GLU A 159 28.57 0.96 -18.42
CA GLU A 159 28.56 2.36 -18.01
C GLU A 159 28.58 3.29 -19.24
N ASP A 160 27.83 4.39 -19.16
CA ASP A 160 27.87 5.49 -20.11
C ASP A 160 29.12 6.38 -19.91
N ALA A 161 29.23 7.47 -20.68
CA ALA A 161 30.35 8.40 -20.57
C ALA A 161 30.43 9.14 -19.22
N GLN A 162 29.37 9.09 -18.42
CA GLN A 162 29.24 9.69 -17.10
C GLN A 162 29.39 8.65 -15.98
N GLY A 163 29.67 7.38 -16.30
CA GLY A 163 29.78 6.30 -15.33
C GLY A 163 28.43 5.74 -14.85
N ARG A 164 27.32 6.09 -15.50
CA ARG A 164 25.97 5.61 -15.15
C ARG A 164 25.62 4.37 -15.95
N ARG A 165 24.92 3.44 -15.32
CA ARG A 165 24.46 2.19 -15.94
C ARG A 165 23.02 2.35 -16.44
N GLU A 166 22.83 3.07 -17.55
CA GLU A 166 21.50 3.31 -18.10
C GLU A 166 20.78 2.00 -18.47
N ILE A 167 19.49 1.92 -18.15
CA ILE A 167 18.65 0.76 -18.47
C ILE A 167 17.33 1.16 -19.13
N PRO A 168 16.85 0.39 -20.11
CA PRO A 168 15.48 0.53 -20.57
C PRO A 168 14.53 0.00 -19.51
N VAL A 169 13.44 0.71 -19.26
CA VAL A 169 12.40 0.32 -18.31
C VAL A 169 11.07 0.25 -19.06
N GLN A 170 10.27 -0.77 -18.77
CA GLN A 170 8.92 -0.92 -19.28
C GLN A 170 7.92 -1.25 -18.17
N GLU A 171 6.64 -1.10 -18.49
CA GLU A 171 5.54 -1.45 -17.59
C GLU A 171 5.31 -2.96 -17.55
N GLN A 172 5.39 -3.55 -16.35
CA GLN A 172 4.99 -4.92 -16.05
C GLN A 172 3.59 -4.92 -15.41
N PRO A 173 2.53 -5.35 -16.12
CA PRO A 173 1.19 -5.40 -15.57
C PRO A 173 1.09 -6.33 -14.37
N GLN A 174 0.53 -5.84 -13.28
CA GLN A 174 0.33 -6.64 -12.07
C GLN A 174 -1.11 -7.14 -12.04
N ARG A 175 -1.30 -8.46 -12.07
CA ARG A 175 -2.62 -9.11 -12.09
C ARG A 175 -3.57 -8.55 -11.03
N MET A 176 -3.09 -8.38 -9.79
CA MET A 176 -3.87 -7.83 -8.69
C MET A 176 -4.39 -6.41 -8.98
N TYR A 177 -3.56 -5.56 -9.58
CA TYR A 177 -3.91 -4.16 -9.82
C TYR A 177 -4.77 -3.99 -11.07
N LEU A 178 -4.57 -4.83 -12.10
CA LEU A 178 -5.48 -4.91 -13.24
C LEU A 178 -6.89 -5.30 -12.80
N VAL A 179 -7.01 -6.16 -11.79
CA VAL A 179 -8.30 -6.54 -11.22
C VAL A 179 -9.00 -5.36 -10.52
N TYR A 180 -8.25 -4.49 -9.84
CA TYR A 180 -8.80 -3.24 -9.33
C TYR A 180 -9.34 -2.35 -10.45
N GLN A 181 -8.59 -2.22 -11.55
CA GLN A 181 -9.05 -1.43 -12.70
C GLN A 181 -10.32 -2.03 -13.31
N GLN A 182 -10.40 -3.35 -13.47
CA GLN A 182 -11.61 -4.01 -13.97
C GLN A 182 -12.83 -3.78 -13.06
N LEU A 183 -12.64 -3.72 -11.75
CA LEU A 183 -13.69 -3.39 -10.80
C LEU A 183 -14.17 -1.94 -10.98
N LEU A 184 -13.24 -1.00 -11.15
CA LEU A 184 -13.55 0.40 -11.42
C LEU A 184 -14.23 0.60 -12.78
N ASP A 185 -13.80 -0.10 -13.82
CA ASP A 185 -14.42 -0.06 -15.14
C ASP A 185 -15.88 -0.55 -15.08
N ALA A 186 -16.12 -1.63 -14.33
CA ALA A 186 -17.47 -2.15 -14.12
C ALA A 186 -18.34 -1.17 -13.32
N LEU A 187 -17.82 -0.58 -12.25
CA LEU A 187 -18.52 0.47 -11.49
C LEU A 187 -18.82 1.69 -12.38
N GLY A 188 -17.85 2.14 -13.16
CA GLY A 188 -17.99 3.28 -14.07
C GLY A 188 -19.08 3.05 -15.10
N ALA A 189 -19.14 1.87 -15.71
CA ALA A 189 -20.20 1.50 -16.65
C ALA A 189 -21.59 1.56 -16.02
N GLU A 190 -21.74 1.05 -14.79
CA GLU A 190 -23.01 1.06 -14.05
C GLU A 190 -23.42 2.48 -13.60
N LEU A 191 -22.45 3.37 -13.40
CA LEU A 191 -22.68 4.80 -13.15
C LEU A 191 -22.92 5.61 -14.45
N GLY A 192 -22.87 4.98 -15.62
CA GLY A 192 -23.03 5.66 -16.91
C GLY A 192 -21.82 6.48 -17.35
N LEU A 193 -20.64 6.20 -16.78
CA LEU A 193 -19.38 6.85 -17.12
C LEU A 193 -18.68 6.15 -18.30
N GLY A 194 -17.85 6.91 -19.03
CA GLY A 194 -17.06 6.35 -20.13
C GLY A 194 -15.96 5.38 -19.63
N PRO A 195 -15.49 4.44 -20.46
CA PRO A 195 -14.35 3.57 -20.12
C PRO A 195 -13.12 4.38 -19.71
N GLY A 196 -12.41 3.95 -18.67
CA GLY A 196 -11.20 4.62 -18.17
C GLY A 196 -11.43 5.93 -17.42
N THR A 197 -12.69 6.32 -17.16
CA THR A 197 -12.99 7.50 -16.33
C THR A 197 -12.50 7.29 -14.89
N LEU A 198 -12.80 6.12 -14.33
CA LEU A 198 -12.33 5.74 -13.00
C LEU A 198 -11.01 4.98 -13.11
N THR A 199 -10.01 5.36 -12.33
CA THR A 199 -8.65 4.81 -12.47
C THR A 199 -8.04 4.40 -11.14
N VAL A 200 -7.28 3.30 -11.16
CA VAL A 200 -6.39 2.94 -10.07
C VAL A 200 -5.30 3.99 -9.96
N GLY A 201 -5.08 4.50 -8.76
CA GLY A 201 -4.19 5.64 -8.52
C GLY A 201 -4.92 6.94 -8.27
N GLU A 202 -6.16 7.11 -8.74
CA GLU A 202 -6.97 8.30 -8.45
C GLU A 202 -8.25 7.96 -7.69
N ASP A 203 -9.02 6.97 -8.14
CA ASP A 203 -10.30 6.58 -7.55
C ASP A 203 -10.15 5.44 -6.54
N LEU A 204 -9.13 4.61 -6.74
CA LEU A 204 -8.73 3.52 -5.85
C LEU A 204 -7.25 3.64 -5.53
N SER A 205 -6.95 3.74 -4.24
CA SER A 205 -5.60 3.59 -3.71
C SER A 205 -5.42 2.20 -3.10
N TYR A 206 -4.18 1.77 -2.88
CA TYR A 206 -3.92 0.49 -2.25
C TYR A 206 -2.71 0.51 -1.33
N GLY A 207 -2.75 -0.27 -0.25
CA GLY A 207 -1.70 -0.37 0.76
C GLY A 207 -1.70 -1.72 1.46
N ASN A 208 -0.72 -1.93 2.33
CA ASN A 208 -0.54 -3.20 3.03
C ASN A 208 -0.43 -3.03 4.53
N MET A 209 -0.94 -4.02 5.30
CA MET A 209 -0.84 -4.02 6.76
C MET A 209 0.62 -4.07 7.24
N VAL A 210 1.47 -4.79 6.51
CA VAL A 210 2.92 -4.84 6.67
C VAL A 210 3.56 -4.21 5.42
N ALA A 211 4.41 -3.20 5.61
CA ALA A 211 4.95 -2.42 4.50
C ALA A 211 6.15 -3.07 3.81
N CYS A 212 6.88 -3.96 4.49
CA CYS A 212 8.02 -4.65 3.89
C CYS A 212 7.53 -5.80 2.99
N ALA A 213 8.19 -5.97 1.86
CA ALA A 213 7.80 -6.94 0.84
C ALA A 213 8.25 -8.37 1.17
N SER A 214 7.44 -9.36 0.81
CA SER A 214 7.76 -10.79 0.80
C SER A 214 7.00 -11.49 -0.33
N ALA A 215 7.53 -12.58 -0.89
CA ALA A 215 6.82 -13.29 -1.96
C ALA A 215 5.58 -14.05 -1.43
N LYS A 216 5.62 -14.47 -0.16
CA LYS A 216 4.51 -15.13 0.53
C LYS A 216 4.48 -14.71 2.01
N TRP A 217 3.30 -14.68 2.63
CA TRP A 217 3.16 -14.47 4.08
C TRP A 217 2.88 -15.81 4.76
N THR A 218 3.96 -16.51 5.14
CA THR A 218 3.84 -17.87 5.69
C THR A 218 4.72 -18.11 6.90
N THR A 219 4.16 -18.81 7.89
CA THR A 219 4.92 -19.41 9.00
C THR A 219 5.29 -20.87 8.80
N ARG A 220 4.90 -21.44 7.65
CA ARG A 220 5.08 -22.85 7.31
C ARG A 220 5.95 -23.00 6.07
N PRO A 221 6.83 -24.01 6.02
CA PRO A 221 7.49 -24.38 4.77
C PRO A 221 6.46 -24.67 3.68
N ASP A 222 6.75 -24.23 2.47
CA ASP A 222 5.92 -24.55 1.31
C ASP A 222 6.43 -25.85 0.68
N PRO A 223 5.58 -26.88 0.49
CA PRO A 223 6.01 -28.13 -0.12
C PRO A 223 6.33 -28.00 -1.62
N HIS A 224 5.84 -26.95 -2.29
CA HIS A 224 6.04 -26.72 -3.72
C HIS A 224 7.20 -25.78 -4.03
N ASP A 225 7.66 -24.99 -3.04
CA ASP A 225 8.84 -24.13 -3.16
C ASP A 225 9.66 -24.16 -1.85
N PRO A 226 10.60 -25.11 -1.70
CA PRO A 226 11.37 -25.29 -0.48
C PRO A 226 12.34 -24.14 -0.18
N ASP A 227 12.61 -23.27 -1.16
CA ASP A 227 13.47 -22.10 -1.00
C ASP A 227 12.73 -20.91 -0.36
N LEU A 228 11.39 -20.96 -0.26
CA LEU A 228 10.59 -19.96 0.45
C LEU A 228 10.95 -19.96 1.94
N PRO A 229 11.48 -18.84 2.50
CA PRO A 229 11.86 -18.79 3.90
C PRO A 229 10.61 -18.57 4.79
N PRO A 230 10.18 -19.54 5.61
CA PRO A 230 9.08 -19.32 6.54
C PRO A 230 9.50 -18.41 7.69
N MET A 231 8.56 -17.62 8.21
CA MET A 231 8.79 -16.88 9.45
C MET A 231 8.36 -17.70 10.67
N THR A 232 9.00 -17.51 11.82
CA THR A 232 8.49 -18.09 13.07
C THR A 232 7.26 -17.31 13.54
N GLY A 233 6.37 -17.93 14.33
CA GLY A 233 5.25 -17.20 14.94
C GLY A 233 5.69 -15.98 15.77
N GLY A 234 6.84 -16.08 16.46
CA GLY A 234 7.43 -14.95 17.17
C GLY A 234 7.93 -13.83 16.24
N ARG A 235 8.50 -14.17 15.08
CA ARG A 235 8.87 -13.17 14.05
C ARG A 235 7.62 -12.48 13.49
N ARG A 236 6.58 -13.23 13.12
CA ARG A 236 5.29 -12.69 12.69
C ARG A 236 4.75 -11.70 13.71
N ALA A 237 4.68 -12.10 14.97
CA ALA A 237 4.18 -11.27 16.06
C ALA A 237 5.00 -9.98 16.24
N GLY A 238 6.34 -10.09 16.19
CA GLY A 238 7.23 -8.94 16.28
C GLY A 238 7.14 -7.98 15.10
N ILE A 239 7.01 -8.48 13.87
CA ILE A 239 6.86 -7.68 12.65
C ILE A 239 5.56 -6.87 12.69
N VAL A 240 4.45 -7.54 12.99
CA VAL A 240 3.13 -6.90 13.08
C VAL A 240 3.10 -5.91 14.26
N GLY A 241 3.64 -6.32 15.42
CA GLY A 241 3.76 -5.46 16.59
C GLY A 241 4.50 -4.16 16.29
N GLU A 242 5.58 -4.23 15.50
CA GLU A 242 6.34 -3.06 15.06
C GLU A 242 5.57 -2.24 13.99
N CYS A 243 5.25 -2.84 12.85
CA CYS A 243 4.79 -2.13 11.66
C CYS A 243 3.34 -1.64 11.79
N PHE A 244 2.45 -2.53 12.26
CA PHE A 244 1.02 -2.26 12.31
C PHE A 244 0.58 -1.65 13.64
N ARG A 245 1.09 -2.15 14.78
CA ARG A 245 0.63 -1.68 16.11
C ARG A 245 1.40 -0.48 16.64
N THR A 246 2.74 -0.54 16.61
CA THR A 246 3.60 0.51 17.20
C THR A 246 3.74 1.69 16.27
N ARG A 247 4.21 1.47 15.03
CA ARG A 247 4.40 2.55 14.05
C ARG A 247 3.13 2.95 13.32
N ARG A 248 2.14 2.05 13.30
CA ARG A 248 0.81 2.29 12.72
C ARG A 248 0.88 2.75 11.26
N HIS A 249 1.80 2.23 10.45
CA HIS A 249 2.04 2.73 9.10
C HIS A 249 0.77 2.68 8.21
N LEU A 250 0.08 1.54 8.13
CA LEU A 250 -1.17 1.47 7.37
C LEU A 250 -2.27 2.32 8.01
N LEU A 251 -2.44 2.21 9.33
CA LEU A 251 -3.53 2.88 10.04
C LEU A 251 -3.43 4.40 9.92
N ARG A 252 -2.22 4.98 10.05
CA ARG A 252 -2.01 6.42 9.86
C ARG A 252 -2.36 6.86 8.44
N GLN A 253 -2.00 6.06 7.42
CA GLN A 253 -2.38 6.35 6.03
C GLN A 253 -3.89 6.24 5.83
N MET A 254 -4.53 5.19 6.36
CA MET A 254 -5.97 4.97 6.25
C MET A 254 -6.77 6.08 6.96
N PHE A 255 -6.36 6.50 8.15
CA PHE A 255 -7.04 7.55 8.92
C PHE A 255 -6.72 8.98 8.43
N GLN A 256 -5.63 9.17 7.68
CA GLN A 256 -5.40 10.41 6.92
C GLN A 256 -6.25 10.41 5.63
N SER A 257 -6.37 9.24 4.98
CA SER A 257 -7.08 9.09 3.71
C SER A 257 -8.61 9.10 3.89
N LEU A 258 -9.13 8.57 5.00
CA LEU A 258 -10.56 8.42 5.31
C LEU A 258 -11.38 7.86 4.13
N PRO A 259 -10.97 6.76 3.48
CA PRO A 259 -11.70 6.20 2.35
C PRO A 259 -13.13 5.84 2.77
N ALA A 260 -14.10 6.07 1.87
CA ALA A 260 -15.50 5.69 2.05
C ALA A 260 -15.71 4.17 1.92
N VAL A 261 -14.83 3.50 1.17
CA VAL A 261 -14.85 2.05 0.99
C VAL A 261 -13.46 1.46 1.20
N ILE A 262 -13.39 0.38 1.97
CA ILE A 262 -12.18 -0.42 2.19
C ILE A 262 -12.38 -1.79 1.55
N LEU A 263 -11.55 -2.15 0.57
CA LEU A 263 -11.55 -3.47 -0.06
C LEU A 263 -10.51 -4.37 0.61
N VAL A 264 -10.94 -5.52 1.14
CA VAL A 264 -10.08 -6.50 1.79
C VAL A 264 -10.09 -7.80 0.98
N LEU A 265 -8.96 -8.12 0.36
CA LEU A 265 -8.86 -9.26 -0.57
C LEU A 265 -8.10 -10.44 0.06
N GLY A 266 -8.72 -11.61 0.03
CA GLY A 266 -8.19 -12.86 0.57
C GLY A 266 -8.55 -13.10 2.04
N GLN A 267 -8.72 -14.37 2.40
CA GLN A 267 -9.08 -14.77 3.77
C GLN A 267 -7.99 -14.41 4.78
N SER A 268 -6.71 -14.57 4.43
CA SER A 268 -5.57 -14.20 5.29
C SER A 268 -5.64 -12.73 5.71
N THR A 269 -5.85 -11.84 4.73
CA THR A 269 -6.00 -10.39 4.98
C THR A 269 -7.28 -10.09 5.76
N ALA A 270 -8.39 -10.74 5.43
CA ALA A 270 -9.66 -10.57 6.13
C ALA A 270 -9.54 -10.90 7.62
N ASN A 271 -8.93 -12.04 7.96
CA ASN A 271 -8.71 -12.47 9.35
C ASN A 271 -7.87 -11.45 10.13
N ALA A 272 -6.76 -10.98 9.53
CA ALA A 272 -5.90 -9.96 10.15
C ALA A 272 -6.66 -8.64 10.34
N PHE A 273 -7.35 -8.18 9.30
CA PHE A 273 -8.08 -6.91 9.30
C PHE A 273 -9.21 -6.90 10.33
N THR A 274 -10.06 -7.93 10.34
CA THR A 274 -11.19 -8.00 11.28
C THR A 274 -10.73 -8.14 12.72
N GLY A 275 -9.69 -8.93 12.99
CA GLY A 275 -9.18 -9.10 14.34
C GLY A 275 -8.44 -7.86 14.88
N GLU A 276 -7.66 -7.15 14.06
CA GLU A 276 -6.98 -5.92 14.48
C GLU A 276 -7.95 -4.73 14.65
N LEU A 277 -9.02 -4.68 13.85
CA LEU A 277 -9.96 -3.57 13.82
C LEU A 277 -11.31 -3.88 14.50
N ALA A 278 -11.43 -5.03 15.18
CA ALA A 278 -12.67 -5.49 15.79
C ALA A 278 -13.40 -4.42 16.61
N SER A 279 -12.67 -3.62 17.39
CA SER A 279 -13.25 -2.54 18.21
C SER A 279 -13.91 -1.39 17.42
N ARG A 280 -13.73 -1.36 16.09
CA ARG A 280 -14.26 -0.34 15.17
C ARG A 280 -15.19 -0.92 14.12
N LEU A 281 -15.43 -2.23 14.11
CA LEU A 281 -16.28 -2.87 13.09
C LEU A 281 -17.71 -3.04 13.60
N THR A 282 -18.70 -2.90 12.72
CA THR A 282 -20.11 -3.15 13.01
C THR A 282 -20.80 -3.81 11.82
N PRO A 283 -21.36 -5.03 11.97
CA PRO A 283 -21.10 -5.96 13.08
C PRO A 283 -19.61 -6.37 13.09
N VAL A 284 -19.14 -6.92 14.21
CA VAL A 284 -17.78 -7.48 14.30
C VAL A 284 -17.83 -8.92 13.77
N PRO A 285 -17.17 -9.25 12.64
CA PRO A 285 -17.09 -10.63 12.19
C PRO A 285 -16.33 -11.49 13.19
N ALA A 286 -16.70 -12.76 13.32
CA ALA A 286 -15.95 -13.70 14.13
C ALA A 286 -14.57 -13.96 13.48
N PRO A 287 -13.55 -14.35 14.27
CA PRO A 287 -12.29 -14.84 13.71
C PRO A 287 -12.57 -16.00 12.73
N GLU A 288 -11.87 -16.02 11.59
CA GLU A 288 -12.03 -17.04 10.55
C GLU A 288 -13.45 -17.15 9.93
N THR A 289 -14.32 -16.13 10.06
CA THR A 289 -15.59 -16.11 9.31
C THR A 289 -15.32 -16.38 7.81
N PRO A 290 -15.99 -17.37 7.19
CA PRO A 290 -15.75 -17.72 5.80
C PRO A 290 -15.97 -16.55 4.84
N MET A 291 -15.16 -16.45 3.79
CA MET A 291 -15.25 -15.39 2.78
C MET A 291 -16.67 -15.18 2.25
N ALA A 292 -17.42 -16.25 1.97
CA ALA A 292 -18.80 -16.14 1.46
C ALA A 292 -19.75 -15.45 2.46
N GLU A 293 -19.59 -15.70 3.77
CA GLU A 293 -20.38 -15.06 4.82
C GLU A 293 -19.95 -13.60 5.02
N LEU A 294 -18.64 -13.31 4.98
CA LEU A 294 -18.12 -11.95 5.01
C LEU A 294 -18.68 -11.11 3.85
N MET A 295 -18.71 -11.67 2.64
CA MET A 295 -19.27 -11.03 1.46
C MET A 295 -20.77 -10.75 1.56
N ALA A 296 -21.51 -11.62 2.23
CA ALA A 296 -22.95 -11.48 2.44
C ALA A 296 -23.32 -10.48 3.55
N THR A 297 -22.34 -10.09 4.38
CA THR A 297 -22.55 -9.23 5.55
C THR A 297 -22.13 -7.80 5.24
N GLU A 298 -23.01 -6.82 5.49
CA GLU A 298 -22.61 -5.42 5.49
C GLU A 298 -21.82 -5.11 6.76
N VAL A 299 -20.51 -4.95 6.60
CA VAL A 299 -19.60 -4.57 7.68
C VAL A 299 -19.15 -3.14 7.45
N ARG A 300 -19.23 -2.31 8.50
CA ARG A 300 -18.75 -0.93 8.47
C ARG A 300 -17.63 -0.72 9.49
N LEU A 301 -16.62 0.04 9.11
CA LEU A 301 -15.56 0.53 9.99
C LEU A 301 -15.90 1.94 10.42
N VAL A 302 -16.00 2.17 11.74
CA VAL A 302 -16.26 3.49 12.32
C VAL A 302 -14.94 4.18 12.67
N TYR A 303 -14.59 5.23 11.92
CA TYR A 303 -13.42 6.06 12.22
C TYR A 303 -13.64 6.87 13.50
N GLY A 304 -14.88 7.30 13.75
CA GLY A 304 -15.30 8.03 14.93
C GLY A 304 -16.08 9.30 14.59
N THR A 305 -16.44 10.05 15.62
CA THR A 305 -17.21 11.29 15.48
C THR A 305 -16.29 12.51 15.50
N LEU A 306 -16.54 13.44 14.58
CA LEU A 306 -15.90 14.75 14.49
C LEU A 306 -16.50 15.73 15.51
N ASP A 307 -15.81 16.85 15.71
CA ASP A 307 -16.22 17.86 16.71
C ASP A 307 -17.49 18.61 16.29
N ASP A 308 -17.85 18.56 15.00
CA ASP A 308 -19.12 19.07 14.45
C ASP A 308 -20.27 18.05 14.54
N GLY A 309 -20.03 16.86 15.10
CA GLY A 309 -21.01 15.80 15.28
C GLY A 309 -21.15 14.85 14.09
N GLU A 310 -20.41 15.07 12.99
CA GLU A 310 -20.38 14.15 11.85
C GLU A 310 -19.74 12.83 12.25
N GLU A 311 -20.42 11.71 12.00
CA GLU A 311 -19.84 10.38 12.13
C GLU A 311 -19.13 10.00 10.84
N LEU A 312 -17.85 9.64 10.95
CA LEU A 312 -17.06 9.14 9.84
C LEU A 312 -16.99 7.62 9.89
N ASP A 313 -17.33 6.99 8.77
CA ASP A 313 -17.23 5.55 8.60
C ASP A 313 -16.82 5.15 7.17
N ALA A 314 -16.57 3.86 6.99
CA ALA A 314 -16.30 3.25 5.71
C ALA A 314 -17.02 1.91 5.60
N ARG A 315 -17.54 1.58 4.42
CA ARG A 315 -17.97 0.21 4.14
C ARG A 315 -16.75 -0.67 3.90
N VAL A 316 -16.71 -1.83 4.55
CA VAL A 316 -15.68 -2.86 4.33
C VAL A 316 -16.26 -3.91 3.40
N LEU A 317 -15.63 -4.08 2.23
CA LEU A 317 -15.99 -5.12 1.27
C LEU A 317 -14.92 -6.20 1.26
N PHE A 318 -15.36 -7.45 1.38
CA PHE A 318 -14.48 -8.62 1.34
C PHE A 318 -14.59 -9.31 -0.01
N ALA A 319 -13.51 -9.93 -0.48
CA ALA A 319 -13.55 -10.83 -1.63
C ALA A 319 -12.40 -11.83 -1.64
N PRO A 320 -12.53 -12.94 -2.40
CA PRO A 320 -11.42 -13.87 -2.67
C PRO A 320 -10.19 -13.15 -3.24
N HIS A 321 -8.99 -13.70 -3.02
CA HIS A 321 -7.76 -13.11 -3.56
C HIS A 321 -7.67 -13.39 -5.06
N PRO A 322 -7.63 -12.39 -5.96
CA PRO A 322 -7.77 -12.61 -7.40
C PRO A 322 -6.55 -13.27 -8.06
N THR A 323 -5.40 -13.27 -7.41
CA THR A 323 -4.22 -14.00 -7.90
C THR A 323 -4.18 -15.44 -7.36
N GLY A 324 -4.68 -15.67 -6.15
CA GLY A 324 -4.68 -17.00 -5.52
C GLY A 324 -5.90 -17.83 -5.92
N ASN A 325 -7.08 -17.22 -5.95
CA ASN A 325 -8.37 -17.85 -6.27
C ASN A 325 -9.09 -17.04 -7.37
N PRO A 326 -8.59 -17.06 -8.62
CA PRO A 326 -9.10 -16.20 -9.67
C PRO A 326 -10.54 -16.50 -10.10
N ASP A 327 -10.94 -17.77 -10.11
CA ASP A 327 -12.29 -18.17 -10.51
C ASP A 327 -13.32 -17.73 -9.45
N ASP A 328 -13.00 -17.93 -8.17
CA ASP A 328 -13.83 -17.46 -7.06
C ASP A 328 -13.97 -15.93 -7.09
N TYR A 329 -12.88 -15.20 -7.37
CA TYR A 329 -12.94 -13.75 -7.51
C TYR A 329 -13.82 -13.33 -8.70
N ALA A 330 -13.69 -14.00 -9.85
CA ALA A 330 -14.49 -13.69 -11.02
C ALA A 330 -15.99 -13.86 -10.74
N GLN A 331 -16.36 -14.88 -9.95
CA GLN A 331 -17.73 -15.09 -9.48
C GLN A 331 -18.18 -14.05 -8.44
N ALA A 332 -17.26 -13.60 -7.59
CA ALA A 332 -17.51 -12.59 -6.56
C ALA A 332 -17.65 -11.16 -7.12
N ARG A 333 -17.02 -10.84 -8.24
CA ARG A 333 -16.92 -9.48 -8.79
C ARG A 333 -18.28 -8.78 -9.00
N PRO A 334 -19.32 -9.43 -9.57
CA PRO A 334 -20.63 -8.78 -9.72
C PRO A 334 -21.24 -8.30 -8.39
N LEU A 335 -21.06 -9.09 -7.31
CA LEU A 335 -21.54 -8.70 -5.99
C LEU A 335 -20.75 -7.48 -5.44
N LEU A 336 -19.43 -7.43 -5.65
CA LEU A 336 -18.63 -6.26 -5.27
C LEU A 336 -19.09 -4.99 -5.99
N VAL A 337 -19.39 -5.08 -7.29
CA VAL A 337 -19.91 -3.95 -8.07
C VAL A 337 -21.24 -3.48 -7.50
N GLU A 338 -22.18 -4.40 -7.21
CA GLU A 338 -23.47 -4.02 -6.62
C GLU A 338 -23.31 -3.39 -5.22
N GLN A 339 -22.35 -3.86 -4.42
CA GLN A 339 -22.05 -3.25 -3.11
C GLN A 339 -21.45 -1.84 -3.25
N LEU A 340 -20.59 -1.60 -4.24
CA LEU A 340 -20.09 -0.26 -4.55
C LEU A 340 -21.22 0.66 -5.05
N LEU A 341 -22.11 0.14 -5.90
CA LEU A 341 -23.30 0.87 -6.35
C LEU A 341 -24.26 1.18 -5.22
N HIS A 342 -24.37 0.30 -4.22
CA HIS A 342 -25.15 0.59 -3.02
C HIS A 342 -24.59 1.81 -2.28
N GLU A 343 -23.27 1.89 -2.09
CA GLU A 343 -22.64 3.08 -1.49
C GLU A 343 -22.79 4.33 -2.37
N ALA A 344 -22.80 4.18 -3.70
CA ALA A 344 -23.05 5.28 -4.61
C ALA A 344 -24.48 5.81 -4.53
N ARG A 345 -25.48 4.92 -4.56
CA ARG A 345 -26.91 5.27 -4.37
C ARG A 345 -27.16 5.90 -3.00
N GLY A 346 -26.39 5.50 -1.98
CA GLY A 346 -26.41 6.08 -0.64
C GLY A 346 -25.68 7.42 -0.51
N GLY A 347 -25.09 7.96 -1.59
CA GLY A 347 -24.37 9.23 -1.58
C GLY A 347 -22.99 9.19 -0.93
N ARG A 348 -22.48 8.00 -0.58
CA ARG A 348 -21.15 7.81 0.01
C ARG A 348 -20.04 7.66 -1.03
N LEU A 349 -20.42 7.34 -2.26
CA LEU A 349 -19.52 7.24 -3.40
C LEU A 349 -20.11 7.97 -4.62
N GLY A 350 -19.78 9.24 -4.82
CA GLY A 350 -20.31 10.04 -5.93
C GLY A 350 -19.26 10.34 -7.00
N HIS A 351 -19.65 10.46 -8.26
CA HIS A 351 -18.78 11.06 -9.29
C HIS A 351 -18.86 12.60 -9.21
N ASP A 352 -17.72 13.27 -9.16
CA ASP A 352 -17.61 14.73 -9.20
C ASP A 352 -17.14 15.16 -10.59
N GLU A 353 -18.07 15.69 -11.39
CA GLU A 353 -17.82 16.12 -12.77
C GLU A 353 -16.73 17.19 -12.89
N ARG A 354 -16.49 17.98 -11.83
CA ARG A 354 -15.46 19.03 -11.84
C ARG A 354 -14.05 18.47 -11.90
N ILE A 355 -13.86 17.28 -11.34
CA ILE A 355 -12.56 16.60 -11.30
C ILE A 355 -12.54 15.33 -12.17
N GLY A 356 -13.67 14.90 -12.74
CA GLY A 356 -13.76 13.71 -13.59
C GLY A 356 -13.50 12.39 -12.87
N HIS A 357 -13.64 12.39 -11.54
CA HIS A 357 -13.29 11.28 -10.65
C HIS A 357 -14.32 11.17 -9.53
N LEU A 358 -14.21 10.11 -8.72
CA LEU A 358 -15.01 9.97 -7.51
C LEU A 358 -14.70 11.08 -6.50
N THR A 359 -15.73 11.47 -5.75
CA THR A 359 -15.72 12.53 -4.74
C THR A 359 -14.69 12.22 -3.67
N ARG A 360 -13.91 13.23 -3.29
CA ARG A 360 -12.84 13.08 -2.30
C ARG A 360 -13.41 13.01 -0.89
N PRO A 361 -12.96 12.06 -0.06
CA PRO A 361 -13.40 11.98 1.33
C PRO A 361 -12.91 13.18 2.14
N ARG A 362 -13.52 13.38 3.30
CA ARG A 362 -13.16 14.43 4.28
C ARG A 362 -11.68 14.39 4.63
N GLY A 363 -11.10 15.56 4.85
CA GLY A 363 -9.69 15.80 5.16
C GLY A 363 -8.91 16.51 4.04
N SER A 364 -7.92 17.28 4.44
CA SER A 364 -6.91 17.89 3.58
C SER A 364 -5.82 16.89 3.19
N CYS A 365 -5.02 17.27 2.19
CA CYS A 365 -3.87 16.51 1.75
C CYS A 365 -2.85 17.46 1.13
N SER A 366 -1.61 17.37 1.59
CA SER A 366 -0.51 18.20 1.10
C SER A 366 0.67 17.37 0.58
N PHE A 367 0.41 16.09 0.30
CA PHE A 367 1.40 15.15 -0.22
C PHE A 367 2.12 15.67 -1.47
N CYS A 368 1.37 15.97 -2.53
CA CYS A 368 1.96 16.38 -3.81
C CYS A 368 2.74 17.71 -3.72
N PRO A 369 2.19 18.80 -3.14
CA PRO A 369 2.90 20.07 -3.09
C PRO A 369 4.10 20.07 -2.13
N LEU A 370 4.04 19.38 -0.98
CA LEU A 370 5.15 19.38 -0.02
C LEU A 370 6.33 18.49 -0.43
N LEU A 371 6.11 17.55 -1.33
CA LEU A 371 7.12 16.62 -1.84
C LEU A 371 7.58 16.97 -3.25
N ASP A 372 7.23 18.18 -3.71
CA ASP A 372 7.55 18.72 -5.04
C ASP A 372 7.10 17.83 -6.21
N ILE A 373 6.12 16.95 -6.00
CA ILE A 373 5.54 16.13 -7.08
C ILE A 373 4.75 17.02 -8.05
N GLY A 374 4.15 18.10 -7.54
CA GLY A 374 3.37 19.05 -8.31
C GLY A 374 2.13 19.55 -7.56
N PRO A 375 1.33 20.43 -8.20
CA PRO A 375 0.07 20.89 -7.61
C PRO A 375 -0.89 19.72 -7.40
N CYS A 376 -1.68 19.78 -6.32
CA CYS A 376 -2.73 18.80 -6.09
C CYS A 376 -3.92 19.09 -7.02
N ALA A 377 -4.22 18.15 -7.93
CA ALA A 377 -5.37 18.24 -8.85
C ALA A 377 -6.74 18.33 -8.15
N TYR A 378 -6.79 18.05 -6.84
CA TYR A 378 -8.03 18.01 -6.06
C TYR A 378 -8.15 19.12 -5.02
N ALA A 379 -7.20 20.06 -4.96
CA ALA A 379 -7.12 21.07 -3.90
C ALA A 379 -8.44 21.83 -3.69
N ASP A 380 -9.14 22.18 -4.76
CA ASP A 380 -10.37 22.98 -4.73
C ASP A 380 -11.63 22.18 -4.34
N VAL A 381 -11.52 20.86 -4.25
CA VAL A 381 -12.64 19.97 -3.88
C VAL A 381 -12.41 19.24 -2.56
N LEU A 382 -11.23 19.41 -1.93
CA LEU A 382 -10.98 18.85 -0.61
C LEU A 382 -11.82 19.56 0.44
N THR A 383 -12.43 18.76 1.32
CA THR A 383 -13.20 19.28 2.44
C THR A 383 -12.46 18.96 3.74
N PRO A 384 -11.75 19.91 4.38
CA PRO A 384 -10.93 19.64 5.57
C PRO A 384 -11.75 19.12 6.75
N LEU A 385 -11.06 18.45 7.68
CA LEU A 385 -11.63 18.16 9.00
C LEU A 385 -11.83 19.46 9.82
N PRO A 386 -12.68 19.47 10.85
CA PRO A 386 -12.86 20.63 11.73
C PRO A 386 -11.52 21.19 12.23
N GLY A 387 -11.33 22.50 12.05
CA GLY A 387 -10.08 23.21 12.38
C GLY A 387 -8.94 23.06 11.36
N GLY A 388 -9.14 22.28 10.30
CA GLY A 388 -8.20 22.11 9.19
C GLY A 388 -8.31 23.19 8.11
N SER A 389 -7.43 23.09 7.11
CA SER A 389 -7.36 23.98 5.92
C SER A 389 -7.21 23.13 4.66
N PRO A 390 -7.84 23.48 3.52
CA PRO A 390 -7.78 22.66 2.30
C PRO A 390 -6.36 22.58 1.70
N ALA A 391 -5.52 23.57 2.00
CA ALA A 391 -4.09 23.54 1.70
C ALA A 391 -3.28 23.61 2.99
N LEU A 392 -2.42 22.62 3.25
CA LEU A 392 -1.37 22.70 4.26
C LEU A 392 -0.10 23.14 3.53
N LEU A 393 0.09 24.45 3.39
CA LEU A 393 1.38 24.98 2.96
C LEU A 393 2.40 24.71 4.07
N ALA A 394 3.66 24.47 3.69
CA ALA A 394 4.77 24.21 4.62
C ALA A 394 4.89 25.29 5.71
N ASP A 395 4.46 26.52 5.40
CA ASP A 395 4.52 27.70 6.26
C ASP A 395 3.24 27.97 7.07
N ALA A 396 2.26 27.05 7.12
CA ALA A 396 1.02 27.24 7.89
C ALA A 396 1.09 26.53 9.27
N PRO A 397 1.57 27.20 10.34
CA PRO A 397 1.90 26.53 11.61
C PRO A 397 0.71 25.98 12.41
N ALA A 398 -0.52 26.45 12.17
CA ALA A 398 -1.68 26.09 12.99
C ALA A 398 -2.64 25.06 12.35
N PRO A 399 -3.01 25.15 11.05
CA PRO A 399 -4.05 24.27 10.48
C PRO A 399 -3.59 22.82 10.31
N ALA A 400 -2.34 22.59 9.89
CA ALA A 400 -1.79 21.24 9.71
C ALA A 400 -1.73 20.47 11.05
N ALA A 401 -1.39 21.18 12.12
CA ALA A 401 -1.31 20.61 13.46
C ALA A 401 -2.70 20.29 14.03
N ALA A 402 -3.74 21.08 13.71
CA ALA A 402 -5.10 20.81 14.13
C ALA A 402 -5.66 19.55 13.45
N GLU A 403 -5.50 19.45 12.13
CA GLU A 403 -6.02 18.31 11.39
C GLU A 403 -5.31 16.99 11.75
N LYS A 404 -3.97 17.01 11.83
CA LYS A 404 -3.20 15.87 12.33
C LYS A 404 -3.65 15.44 13.72
N ARG A 405 -3.97 16.37 14.61
CA ARG A 405 -4.48 16.05 15.95
C ARG A 405 -5.83 15.33 15.88
N THR A 406 -6.74 15.79 15.03
CA THR A 406 -8.03 15.11 14.81
C THR A 406 -7.82 13.71 14.24
N GLN A 407 -6.94 13.54 13.24
CA GLN A 407 -6.61 12.23 12.67
C GLN A 407 -6.02 11.28 13.72
N LEU A 408 -5.08 11.75 14.54
CA LEU A 408 -4.51 10.96 15.64
C LEU A 408 -5.56 10.61 16.69
N ARG A 409 -6.44 11.54 17.07
CA ARG A 409 -7.58 11.28 17.96
C ARG A 409 -8.49 10.18 17.42
N LEU A 410 -8.82 10.21 16.12
CA LEU A 410 -9.64 9.18 15.49
C LEU A 410 -8.94 7.81 15.51
N LEU A 411 -7.61 7.79 15.35
CA LEU A 411 -6.76 6.59 15.41
C LEU A 411 -6.58 6.03 16.83
N ASP A 412 -6.76 6.83 17.87
CA ASP A 412 -6.43 6.46 19.24
C ASP A 412 -7.18 5.22 19.76
N GLY A 413 -6.46 4.42 20.55
CA GLY A 413 -6.97 3.22 21.20
C GLY A 413 -7.32 2.05 20.27
N ILE A 414 -7.08 2.14 18.95
CA ILE A 414 -7.39 1.04 18.02
C ILE A 414 -6.56 -0.20 18.33
N THR A 415 -5.24 -0.06 18.37
CA THR A 415 -4.32 -1.20 18.53
C THR A 415 -4.15 -1.64 19.99
N GLU A 416 -4.51 -0.77 20.95
CA GLU A 416 -4.43 -1.06 22.40
C GLU A 416 -5.55 -1.99 22.87
N ARG A 417 -6.68 -2.00 22.14
CA ARG A 417 -7.83 -2.87 22.42
C ARG A 417 -7.81 -4.18 21.65
N ALA A 418 -6.86 -4.36 20.73
CA ALA A 418 -6.72 -5.60 19.97
C ALA A 418 -6.20 -6.73 20.87
N ALA A 419 -6.68 -7.95 20.62
CA ALA A 419 -6.16 -9.14 21.28
C ALA A 419 -4.65 -9.34 20.97
N PRO A 420 -3.92 -10.22 21.68
CA PRO A 420 -2.52 -10.48 21.38
C PRO A 420 -2.28 -10.78 19.89
N VAL A 421 -1.16 -10.28 19.33
CA VAL A 421 -0.83 -10.48 17.91
C VAL A 421 -0.81 -11.97 17.55
N THR A 422 -0.33 -12.81 18.48
CA THR A 422 -0.28 -14.27 18.32
C THR A 422 -1.63 -14.88 18.02
N ASP A 423 -2.71 -14.27 18.54
CA ASP A 423 -4.07 -14.79 18.46
C ASP A 423 -4.74 -14.22 17.20
N VAL A 424 -4.66 -12.90 17.02
CA VAL A 424 -5.24 -12.20 15.86
C VAL A 424 -4.64 -12.68 14.54
N TRP A 425 -3.32 -12.91 14.52
CA TRP A 425 -2.60 -13.32 13.31
C TRP A 425 -2.38 -14.83 13.23
N ALA A 426 -2.99 -15.63 14.11
CA ALA A 426 -2.81 -17.09 14.09
C ALA A 426 -3.21 -17.73 12.74
N HIS A 427 -4.21 -17.13 12.08
CA HIS A 427 -4.89 -17.69 10.90
C HIS A 427 -4.62 -16.89 9.63
N THR A 428 -3.45 -16.27 9.53
CA THR A 428 -3.04 -15.46 8.37
C THR A 428 -2.04 -16.17 7.47
N ASP A 429 -1.63 -17.39 7.79
CA ASP A 429 -0.83 -18.17 6.84
C ASP A 429 -1.63 -18.32 5.55
N ASP A 430 -1.00 -18.08 4.41
CA ASP A 430 -1.60 -18.39 3.11
C ASP A 430 -1.88 -19.90 3.04
N ARG A 431 -3.12 -20.27 3.38
CA ARG A 431 -3.69 -21.58 3.12
C ARG A 431 -4.09 -21.57 1.65
N GLU A 432 -3.14 -21.81 0.75
CA GLU A 432 -3.52 -22.30 -0.56
C GLU A 432 -4.20 -23.66 -0.34
N ALA A 433 -5.40 -23.78 -0.93
CA ALA A 433 -6.21 -25.00 -0.93
C ALA A 433 -5.70 -25.97 -2.01
#